data_AF-A0A848LXD7-F1
#
_entry.id   AF-A0A848LXD7-F1
#
_cell.length_a   1.000
_cell.length_b   1.000
_cell.length_c   1.000
_cell.angle_alpha   90.00
_cell.angle_beta   90.00
_cell.angle_gamma   90.00
#
_symmetry.space_group_name_H-M   'P 1'
#
loop_
_entity.id
_entity.type
_entity.pdbx_description
1 polymer ?
#
loop_
_entity_poly.entity_id
_entity_poly.type
_entity_poly.pdbx_seq_one_letter_code
_entity_poly.pdbx_strand_id
1 'polypeptide(L)'
;VGQGGFRLAAAGQVTSVAVAPGGVITIALDPEAVAETARGTHAVASEPVATAAHEHHIATNKWWDSTSSGGPWSPIFKKLFDRAGMSLDDAANKVRVPGHKGPHPVEYHREVFRRLQDATRRCKSIQQCRERLTAELRDLAVQISTPGTALNKLVTRAE
;
A
#
# COMPACT_ATOMS: atom_id res chain seq x y z
N VAL A 1 10.74 22.93 -34.31
CA VAL A 1 9.93 22.48 -33.16
C VAL A 1 8.70 21.79 -33.72
N GLY A 2 8.59 20.47 -33.61
CA GLY A 2 7.46 19.72 -34.17
C GLY A 2 6.24 19.83 -33.26
N GLN A 3 5.13 20.38 -33.75
CA GLN A 3 3.84 20.27 -33.08
C GLN A 3 3.23 18.90 -33.42
N GLY A 4 3.22 17.98 -32.44
CA GLY A 4 2.41 16.77 -32.50
C GLY A 4 1.04 17.05 -31.90
N GLY A 5 -0.03 16.80 -32.67
CA GLY A 5 -1.41 16.95 -32.20
C GLY A 5 -2.12 15.59 -32.13
N PHE A 6 -2.99 15.41 -31.14
CA PHE A 6 -3.89 14.27 -31.06
C PHE A 6 -5.28 14.69 -31.50
N ARG A 7 -5.87 13.97 -32.46
CA ARG A 7 -7.26 14.16 -32.86
C ARG A 7 -8.14 13.26 -32.00
N LEU A 8 -9.02 13.88 -31.21
CA LEU A 8 -10.01 13.17 -30.42
C LEU A 8 -11.27 13.00 -31.27
N ALA A 9 -11.73 11.76 -31.43
CA ALA A 9 -12.90 11.44 -32.25
C ALA A 9 -14.21 12.04 -31.71
N ALA A 10 -14.25 12.40 -30.42
CA ALA A 10 -15.41 13.00 -29.77
C ALA A 10 -14.97 14.04 -28.71
N ALA A 11 -14.55 15.22 -29.17
CA ALA A 11 -14.08 16.30 -28.28
C ALA A 11 -15.15 16.79 -27.27
N GLY A 12 -16.43 16.68 -27.60
CA GLY A 12 -17.56 17.07 -26.72
C GLY A 12 -17.75 16.16 -25.49
N GLN A 13 -17.01 15.05 -25.41
CA GLN A 13 -17.07 14.10 -24.31
C GLN A 13 -15.89 14.27 -23.33
N VAL A 14 -15.02 15.25 -23.56
CA VAL A 14 -13.86 15.54 -22.70
C VAL A 14 -14.28 16.52 -21.61
N THR A 15 -14.16 16.11 -20.36
CA THR A 15 -14.46 16.96 -19.20
C THR A 15 -13.24 17.74 -18.74
N SER A 16 -12.02 17.20 -18.90
CA SER A 16 -10.78 17.94 -18.64
C SER A 16 -9.55 17.34 -19.33
N VAL A 17 -8.52 18.17 -19.52
CA VAL A 17 -7.19 17.76 -20.01
C VAL A 17 -6.12 18.38 -19.13
N ALA A 18 -5.17 17.58 -18.66
CA ALA A 18 -4.03 18.03 -17.86
C ALA A 18 -2.72 17.48 -18.44
N VAL A 19 -1.66 18.29 -18.42
CA VAL A 19 -0.32 17.87 -18.86
C VAL A 19 0.62 17.92 -17.66
N ALA A 20 1.22 16.78 -17.32
CA ALA A 20 2.15 16.65 -16.20
C ALA A 20 3.62 16.81 -16.66
N PRO A 21 4.54 17.14 -15.73
CA PRO A 21 5.98 17.14 -16.01
C PRO A 21 6.42 15.78 -16.55
N GLY A 22 7.21 15.78 -17.63
CA GLY A 22 7.61 14.56 -18.34
C GLY A 22 6.74 14.21 -19.55
N GLY A 23 5.77 15.07 -19.92
CA GLY A 23 5.02 14.94 -21.18
C GLY A 23 3.82 14.01 -21.12
N VAL A 24 3.38 13.61 -19.92
CA VAL A 24 2.17 12.81 -19.73
C VAL A 24 0.94 13.70 -19.88
N ILE A 25 0.00 13.28 -20.73
CA ILE A 25 -1.27 13.97 -20.95
C ILE A 25 -2.39 13.11 -20.36
N THR A 26 -3.12 13.65 -19.38
CA THR A 26 -4.29 13.03 -18.77
C THR A 26 -5.55 13.64 -19.38
N ILE A 27 -6.46 12.80 -19.87
CA ILE A 27 -7.76 13.22 -20.44
C ILE A 27 -8.86 12.59 -19.60
N ALA A 28 -9.73 13.41 -19.01
CA ALA A 28 -10.95 12.93 -18.35
C ALA A 28 -12.10 12.98 -19.35
N LEU A 29 -12.88 11.90 -19.41
CA LEU A 29 -14.07 11.79 -20.25
C LEU A 29 -15.33 11.79 -19.40
N ASP A 30 -16.43 12.17 -20.01
CA ASP A 30 -17.76 12.04 -19.43
C ASP A 30 -18.10 10.55 -19.20
N PRO A 31 -18.65 10.16 -18.04
CA PRO A 31 -18.97 8.77 -17.73
C PRO A 31 -19.90 8.09 -18.75
N GLU A 32 -20.83 8.84 -19.37
CA GLU A 32 -21.74 8.31 -20.40
C GLU A 32 -21.00 8.01 -21.72
N ALA A 33 -19.92 8.74 -22.02
CA ALA A 33 -19.09 8.50 -23.20
C ALA A 33 -18.30 7.18 -23.13
N VAL A 34 -17.92 6.76 -21.93
CA VAL A 34 -17.23 5.49 -21.68
C VAL A 34 -18.17 4.30 -21.92
N ALA A 35 -19.48 4.47 -21.69
CA ALA A 35 -20.47 3.42 -21.91
C ALA A 35 -20.75 3.16 -23.41
N GLU A 36 -20.69 4.19 -24.26
CA GLU A 36 -20.91 4.05 -25.70
C GLU A 36 -19.72 3.41 -26.43
N THR A 37 -18.48 3.68 -26.01
CA THR A 37 -17.28 3.06 -26.60
C THR A 37 -17.18 1.55 -26.32
N ALA A 38 -17.73 1.09 -25.19
CA ALA A 38 -17.78 -0.32 -24.82
C ALA A 38 -18.71 -1.18 -25.70
N ARG A 39 -19.68 -0.57 -26.41
CA ARG A 39 -20.64 -1.30 -27.27
C ARG A 39 -20.11 -1.60 -28.67
N GLY A 40 -19.08 -0.90 -29.14
CA GLY A 40 -18.63 -0.94 -30.54
C GLY A 40 -17.24 -1.52 -30.80
N THR A 41 -16.48 -1.90 -29.77
CA THR A 41 -15.12 -2.40 -29.95
C THR A 41 -14.87 -3.63 -29.08
N HIS A 42 -14.23 -4.65 -29.64
CA HIS A 42 -13.66 -5.74 -28.85
C HIS A 42 -12.81 -5.09 -27.75
N ALA A 43 -13.27 -5.23 -26.50
CA ALA A 43 -12.60 -4.70 -25.33
C ALA A 43 -11.17 -5.28 -25.28
N VAL A 44 -10.20 -4.51 -25.77
CA VAL A 44 -8.86 -4.61 -25.21
C VAL A 44 -9.02 -4.11 -23.78
N ALA A 45 -8.95 -5.05 -22.84
CA ALA A 45 -8.92 -4.73 -21.43
C ALA A 45 -7.72 -3.81 -21.20
N SER A 46 -7.97 -2.51 -21.14
CA SER A 46 -7.03 -1.56 -20.61
C SER A 46 -6.95 -1.89 -19.12
N GLU A 47 -5.89 -2.62 -18.73
CA GLU A 47 -5.52 -2.78 -17.33
C GLU A 47 -5.61 -1.40 -16.67
N PRO A 48 -6.34 -1.27 -15.55
CA PRO A 48 -6.44 0.02 -14.87
C PRO A 48 -5.03 0.50 -14.59
N VAL A 49 -4.71 1.75 -14.96
CA VAL A 49 -3.45 2.39 -14.60
C VAL A 49 -3.29 2.19 -13.10
N ALA A 50 -2.32 1.35 -12.72
CA ALA A 50 -2.09 1.00 -11.33
C ALA A 50 -1.92 2.30 -10.56
N THR A 51 -2.90 2.65 -9.74
CA THR A 51 -2.75 3.74 -8.79
C THR A 51 -1.49 3.42 -8.00
N ALA A 52 -0.51 4.31 -8.02
CA ALA A 52 0.77 4.08 -7.36
C ALA A 52 0.48 3.63 -5.93
N ALA A 53 0.77 2.37 -5.62
CA ALA A 53 0.36 1.76 -4.36
C ALA A 53 0.86 2.63 -3.21
N HIS A 54 -0.06 3.19 -2.42
CA HIS A 54 0.29 3.99 -1.24
C HIS A 54 1.16 3.16 -0.30
N GLU A 55 2.11 3.80 0.39
CA GLU A 55 2.94 3.11 1.38
C GLU A 55 2.08 2.62 2.55
N HIS A 56 2.07 1.30 2.74
CA HIS A 56 1.41 0.61 3.84
C HIS A 56 2.37 0.46 5.02
N HIS A 57 1.91 0.74 6.24
CA HIS A 57 2.70 0.51 7.45
C HIS A 57 2.54 -0.94 7.90
N ILE A 58 3.63 -1.69 8.02
CA ILE A 58 3.63 -3.08 8.46
C ILE A 58 3.06 -3.17 9.88
N ALA A 59 3.65 -2.42 10.81
CA ALA A 59 3.12 -2.14 12.15
C ALA A 59 2.42 -0.77 12.16
N THR A 60 1.13 -0.73 12.53
CA THR A 60 0.31 0.50 12.43
C THR A 60 0.77 1.62 13.38
N ASN A 61 0.79 2.86 12.88
CA ASN A 61 1.04 4.10 13.63
C ASN A 61 -0.23 4.92 13.93
N LYS A 62 -1.41 4.47 13.50
CA LYS A 62 -2.68 5.23 13.56
C LYS A 62 -3.66 4.73 14.62
N TRP A 63 -3.38 3.60 15.27
CA TRP A 63 -4.32 2.91 16.15
C TRP A 63 -3.88 3.06 17.60
N TRP A 64 -3.91 4.30 18.06
CA TRP A 64 -3.48 4.69 19.40
C TRP A 64 -4.53 4.44 20.47
N ASP A 65 -5.80 4.74 20.16
CA ASP A 65 -6.91 4.65 21.12
C ASP A 65 -7.96 3.60 20.72
N SER A 66 -7.86 3.06 19.50
CA SER A 66 -8.84 2.10 18.97
C SER A 66 -8.71 0.73 19.63
N THR A 67 -9.77 0.28 20.29
CA THR A 67 -9.91 -1.09 20.81
C THR A 67 -10.47 -2.08 19.77
N SER A 68 -10.82 -1.59 18.58
CA SER A 68 -11.28 -2.43 17.47
C SER A 68 -10.18 -3.42 17.05
N SER A 69 -10.59 -4.60 16.56
CA SER A 69 -9.69 -5.68 16.16
C SER A 69 -8.59 -5.99 17.20
N GLY A 70 -8.92 -5.92 18.50
CA GLY A 70 -8.02 -6.27 19.59
C GLY A 70 -6.93 -5.24 19.92
N GLY A 71 -7.07 -3.99 19.47
CA GLY A 71 -6.14 -2.89 19.78
C GLY A 71 -6.26 -2.36 21.23
N PRO A 72 -5.53 -1.28 21.58
CA PRO A 72 -4.79 -0.41 20.66
C PRO A 72 -3.44 -0.99 20.24
N TRP A 73 -3.21 -1.03 18.94
CA TRP A 73 -2.04 -1.68 18.35
C TRP A 73 -0.80 -0.78 18.30
N SER A 74 -0.95 0.52 18.05
CA SER A 74 0.19 1.44 17.95
C SER A 74 1.02 1.54 19.25
N PRO A 75 0.43 1.62 20.46
CA PRO A 75 1.20 1.61 21.70
C PRO A 75 1.95 0.29 21.92
N ILE A 76 1.39 -0.83 21.47
CA ILE A 76 2.02 -2.16 21.59
C ILE A 76 3.22 -2.24 20.66
N PHE A 77 3.07 -1.86 19.39
CA PHE A 77 4.18 -1.83 18.43
C PHE A 77 5.26 -0.83 18.85
N LYS A 78 4.87 0.34 19.36
CA LYS A 78 5.83 1.36 19.80
C LYS A 78 6.82 0.82 20.84
N LYS A 79 6.39 -0.02 21.78
CA LYS A 79 7.28 -0.64 22.76
C LYS A 79 8.39 -1.49 22.12
N LEU A 80 8.09 -2.20 21.02
CA LEU A 80 9.08 -2.98 20.27
C LEU A 80 10.05 -2.08 19.51
N PHE A 81 9.53 -1.04 18.87
CA PHE A 81 10.31 -0.08 18.10
C PHE A 81 11.22 0.78 18.99
N ASP A 82 10.73 1.24 20.13
CA ASP A 82 11.51 1.99 21.12
C ASP A 82 12.70 1.17 21.65
N ARG A 83 12.51 -0.14 21.89
CA ARG A 83 13.60 -1.05 22.30
C ARG A 83 14.70 -1.18 21.24
N ALA A 84 14.37 -0.97 19.98
CA ALA A 84 15.28 -0.93 18.84
C ALA A 84 15.79 0.49 18.50
N GLY A 85 15.38 1.51 19.26
CA GLY A 85 15.65 2.91 18.94
C GLY A 85 15.12 3.29 17.55
N MET A 86 13.97 2.75 17.16
CA MET A 86 13.32 2.97 15.86
C MET A 86 11.99 3.70 16.06
N SER A 87 11.51 4.37 15.01
CA SER A 87 10.19 4.99 14.94
C SER A 87 9.22 4.11 14.15
N LEU A 88 7.92 4.15 14.50
CA LEU A 88 6.88 3.53 13.67
C LEU A 88 6.79 4.17 12.28
N ASP A 89 7.29 5.38 12.08
CA ASP A 89 7.33 6.07 10.80
C ASP A 89 8.58 5.76 9.96
N ASP A 90 9.53 4.97 10.50
CA ASP A 90 10.75 4.60 9.78
C ASP A 90 10.43 3.90 8.47
N ALA A 91 11.24 4.16 7.44
CA ALA A 91 11.08 3.55 6.12
C ALA A 91 11.09 2.01 6.17
N ALA A 92 11.82 1.42 7.12
CA ALA A 92 11.84 -0.03 7.33
C ALA A 92 10.47 -0.61 7.70
N ASN A 93 9.56 0.19 8.26
CA ASN A 93 8.20 -0.22 8.62
C ASN A 93 7.17 0.03 7.51
N LYS A 94 7.61 0.36 6.29
CA LYS A 94 6.74 0.68 5.17
C LYS A 94 6.96 -0.28 4.01
N VAL A 95 5.89 -0.63 3.32
CA VAL A 95 5.90 -1.48 2.13
C VAL A 95 4.84 -1.03 1.15
N ARG A 96 5.12 -1.10 -0.15
CA ARG A 96 4.10 -0.84 -1.19
C ARG A 96 3.33 -2.12 -1.47
N VAL A 97 2.01 -2.03 -1.44
CA VAL A 97 1.12 -3.18 -1.67
C VAL A 97 0.02 -2.78 -2.65
N PRO A 98 0.11 -3.23 -3.92
CA PRO A 98 -0.99 -3.05 -4.86
C PRO A 98 -2.28 -3.68 -4.33
N GLY A 99 -3.40 -2.96 -4.45
CA GLY A 99 -4.70 -3.46 -3.97
C GLY A 99 -4.88 -3.47 -2.45
N HIS A 100 -4.04 -2.75 -1.69
CA HIS A 100 -4.18 -2.59 -0.24
C HIS A 100 -5.57 -2.05 0.17
N LYS A 101 -6.17 -2.65 1.20
CA LYS A 101 -7.47 -2.27 1.77
C LYS A 101 -7.44 -2.32 3.30
N GLY A 102 -7.46 -1.17 3.94
CA GLY A 102 -7.67 -1.05 5.39
C GLY A 102 -9.16 -0.90 5.78
N PRO A 103 -9.50 -0.96 7.09
CA PRO A 103 -8.69 -1.42 8.22
C PRO A 103 -8.40 -2.93 8.17
N HIS A 104 -7.34 -3.36 8.85
CA HIS A 104 -6.84 -4.74 8.82
C HIS A 104 -7.46 -5.57 9.95
N PRO A 105 -7.60 -6.90 9.74
CA PRO A 105 -8.19 -7.77 10.75
C PRO A 105 -7.21 -8.05 11.91
N VAL A 106 -7.74 -8.54 13.03
CA VAL A 106 -6.96 -8.79 14.27
C VAL A 106 -5.83 -9.80 14.04
N GLU A 107 -6.06 -10.75 13.14
CA GLU A 107 -5.12 -11.81 12.74
C GLU A 107 -3.85 -11.22 12.14
N TYR A 108 -3.98 -10.20 11.29
CA TYR A 108 -2.83 -9.51 10.70
C TYR A 108 -1.98 -8.87 11.80
N HIS A 109 -2.62 -8.11 12.70
CA HIS A 109 -1.90 -7.41 13.75
C HIS A 109 -1.24 -8.36 14.75
N ARG A 110 -1.92 -9.45 15.13
CA ARG A 110 -1.36 -10.49 16.00
C ARG A 110 -0.15 -11.15 15.38
N GLU A 111 -0.21 -11.52 14.10
CA GLU A 111 0.90 -12.20 13.43
C GLU A 111 2.12 -11.30 13.27
N VAL A 112 1.92 -10.04 12.85
CA VAL A 112 2.99 -9.04 12.79
C VAL A 112 3.61 -8.83 14.18
N PHE A 113 2.79 -8.64 15.22
CA PHE A 113 3.28 -8.44 16.58
C PHE A 113 4.10 -9.64 17.08
N ARG A 114 3.56 -10.85 16.92
CA ARG A 114 4.21 -12.09 17.34
C ARG A 114 5.60 -12.20 16.71
N ARG A 115 5.71 -12.02 15.39
CA ARG A 115 6.98 -12.10 14.65
C ARG A 115 7.99 -11.04 15.11
N LEU A 116 7.58 -9.77 15.20
CA LEU A 116 8.47 -8.70 15.65
C LEU A 116 8.92 -8.89 17.11
N GLN A 117 8.02 -9.36 17.98
CA GLN A 117 8.34 -9.69 19.36
C GLN A 117 9.33 -10.86 19.44
N ASP A 118 9.10 -11.94 18.69
CA ASP A 118 9.99 -13.11 18.66
C ASP A 118 11.40 -12.76 18.17
N ALA A 119 11.50 -11.95 17.10
CA ALA A 119 12.75 -11.48 16.54
C ALA A 119 13.55 -10.63 17.54
N THR A 120 12.87 -9.79 18.32
CA THR A 120 13.53 -8.88 19.27
C THR A 120 13.67 -9.45 20.68
N ARG A 121 13.01 -10.55 21.06
CA ARG A 121 12.93 -10.96 22.48
C ARG A 121 14.31 -11.15 23.13
N ARG A 122 15.29 -11.69 22.39
CA ARG A 122 16.62 -12.04 22.91
C ARG A 122 17.70 -10.99 22.67
N CYS A 123 17.38 -9.85 22.03
CA CYS A 123 18.39 -8.82 21.81
C CYS A 123 18.86 -8.19 23.13
N LYS A 124 20.16 -7.87 23.20
CA LYS A 124 20.86 -7.41 24.41
C LYS A 124 21.31 -5.95 24.34
N SER A 125 21.28 -5.34 23.16
CA SER A 125 21.60 -3.92 22.93
C SER A 125 20.63 -3.32 21.92
N ILE A 126 20.47 -1.99 21.95
CA ILE A 126 19.64 -1.25 20.99
C ILE A 126 20.05 -1.60 19.56
N GLN A 127 21.35 -1.64 19.26
CA GLN A 127 21.86 -1.97 17.94
C GLN A 127 21.45 -3.39 17.51
N GLN A 128 21.60 -4.39 18.38
CA GLN A 128 21.17 -5.75 18.08
C GLN A 128 19.64 -5.85 17.91
N CYS A 129 18.87 -5.10 18.70
CA CYS A 129 17.41 -5.04 18.56
C CYS A 129 17.02 -4.42 17.22
N ARG A 130 17.68 -3.34 16.81
CA ARG A 130 17.48 -2.67 15.52
C ARG A 130 17.76 -3.59 14.35
N GLU A 131 18.89 -4.29 14.37
CA GLU A 131 19.26 -5.24 13.31
C GLU A 131 18.21 -6.35 13.18
N ARG A 132 17.80 -6.97 14.29
CA ARG A 132 16.81 -8.05 14.29
C ARG A 132 15.42 -7.56 13.90
N LEU A 133 14.99 -6.40 14.39
CA LEU A 133 13.70 -5.83 14.05
C LEU A 133 13.64 -5.44 12.57
N THR A 134 14.70 -4.82 12.05
CA THR A 134 14.79 -4.44 10.63
C THR A 134 14.82 -5.66 9.72
N ALA A 135 15.52 -6.73 10.10
CA ALA A 135 15.52 -7.98 9.34
C ALA A 135 14.10 -8.59 9.27
N GLU A 136 13.42 -8.69 10.41
CA GLU A 136 12.06 -9.23 10.46
C GLU A 136 11.05 -8.38 9.67
N LEU A 137 11.19 -7.04 9.72
CA LEU A 137 10.37 -6.13 8.93
C LEU A 137 10.57 -6.33 7.43
N ARG A 138 11.78 -6.65 6.97
CA ARG A 138 12.04 -7.00 5.55
C ARG A 138 11.34 -8.29 5.17
N ASP A 139 11.41 -9.32 6.01
CA ASP A 139 10.75 -10.61 5.74
C ASP A 139 9.22 -10.47 5.74
N LEU A 140 8.68 -9.66 6.64
CA LEU A 140 7.27 -9.27 6.65
C LEU A 140 6.89 -8.50 5.38
N ALA A 141 7.70 -7.51 4.97
CA ALA A 141 7.46 -6.74 3.76
C ALA A 141 7.37 -7.66 2.52
N VAL A 142 8.27 -8.65 2.40
CA VAL A 142 8.23 -9.64 1.32
C VAL A 142 6.92 -10.41 1.34
N GLN A 143 6.49 -10.95 2.49
CA GLN A 143 5.23 -11.69 2.57
C GLN A 143 4.04 -10.79 2.24
N ILE A 144 3.97 -9.60 2.84
CA ILE A 144 2.86 -8.66 2.66
C ILE A 144 2.73 -8.19 1.20
N SER A 145 3.85 -7.97 0.50
CA SER A 145 3.85 -7.51 -0.89
C SER A 145 3.73 -8.63 -1.93
N THR A 146 3.95 -9.90 -1.56
CA THR A 146 3.84 -11.04 -2.47
C THR A 146 2.39 -11.50 -2.59
N PRO A 147 1.76 -11.44 -3.78
CA PRO A 147 0.38 -11.87 -3.97
C PRO A 147 0.14 -13.31 -3.51
N GLY A 148 -0.98 -13.54 -2.83
CA GLY A 148 -1.43 -14.88 -2.44
C GLY A 148 -0.81 -15.45 -1.15
N THR A 149 0.17 -14.80 -0.54
CA THR A 149 0.61 -15.18 0.82
C THR A 149 -0.50 -14.90 1.83
N ALA A 150 -0.46 -15.58 2.98
CA ALA A 150 -1.43 -15.37 4.05
C ALA A 150 -1.50 -13.89 4.49
N LEU A 151 -0.35 -13.23 4.69
CA LEU A 151 -0.34 -11.82 5.10
C LEU A 151 -0.80 -10.88 3.98
N ASN A 152 -0.48 -11.17 2.71
CA ASN A 152 -0.96 -10.37 1.59
C ASN A 152 -2.49 -10.43 1.49
N LYS A 153 -3.08 -11.63 1.58
CA LYS A 153 -4.53 -11.83 1.56
C LYS A 153 -5.25 -11.00 2.62
N LEU A 154 -4.71 -10.93 3.84
CA LEU A 154 -5.27 -10.14 4.93
C LEU A 154 -5.24 -8.62 4.65
N VAL A 155 -4.23 -8.11 3.94
CA VAL A 155 -4.11 -6.67 3.64
C VAL A 155 -4.77 -6.24 2.32
N THR A 156 -5.07 -7.18 1.41
CA THR A 156 -5.76 -6.93 0.14
C THR A 156 -7.23 -7.36 0.16
N ARG A 157 -7.65 -8.09 1.21
CA ARG A 157 -8.95 -8.79 1.31
C ARG A 157 -9.19 -9.72 0.11
N ALA A 158 -8.13 -10.43 -0.28
CA ALA A 158 -8.20 -11.51 -1.25
C ALA A 158 -8.45 -12.84 -0.52
N GLU A 159 -9.29 -13.69 -1.09
CA GLU A 159 -9.62 -15.03 -0.56
C GLU A 159 -8.45 -16.02 -0.71
#